data_AF-A0A9D6HPI8-F1
#
_entry.id   AF-A0A9D6HPI8-F1
#
_cell.length_a   1.000
_cell.length_b   1.000
_cell.length_c   1.000
_cell.angle_alpha   90.00
_cell.angle_beta   90.00
_cell.angle_gamma   90.00
#
_symmetry.space_group_name_H-M   'P 1'
#
loop_
_entity.id
_entity.type
_entity.pdbx_description
1 polymer ?
#
loop_
_entity_poly.entity_id
_entity_poly.type
_entity_poly.pdbx_seq_one_letter_code
_entity_poly.pdbx_strand_id
1 'polypeptide(L)'
;MASSRKMSGVEDGLKKMREQMVAEVERRFEDDMEYFDADGTYLGKKSRSDIHKNGNWHMAVQTFIVRKGARGQLQVLSQHRRIVDIAKSKWDHSTAVQMTPEDARDPLKGIRRGLEVELGIGDENIKQLRLVSDSITMRSSRKYGDEADDLYNREFVFVTVAELKDDTNIRPDPIKIDKVRWVDWDELVPAVLADAAHYTKNLRHNFVNTALAEHIRRYACRILGIKDGGPEPEARLIGSAFYSPPNNEDHALSVFADGKAAVEHLTASGRIEREYLKDEKHDVIDGLLQQPNLLPRYLYDKGMFGIDPKMIPAPDNTSDGRN
;
A
#
# COMPACT_ATOMS: atom_id res chain seq x y z
N MET A 1 37.88 31.44 -9.87
CA MET A 1 37.76 30.13 -9.16
C MET A 1 37.32 30.29 -7.69
N ALA A 2 36.33 31.13 -7.37
CA ALA A 2 35.87 31.34 -5.97
C ALA A 2 34.43 30.87 -5.70
N SER A 3 33.81 30.15 -6.65
CA SER A 3 32.38 29.82 -6.60
C SER A 3 32.05 28.38 -6.16
N SER A 4 32.99 27.41 -6.23
CA SER A 4 32.64 26.00 -5.93
C SER A 4 32.73 25.65 -4.44
N ARG A 5 33.60 26.31 -3.65
CA ARG A 5 33.76 26.04 -2.20
C ARG A 5 32.60 26.52 -1.32
N LYS A 6 31.85 27.55 -1.76
CA LYS A 6 30.66 28.03 -1.02
C LYS A 6 29.42 27.16 -1.26
N MET A 7 29.33 26.48 -2.40
CA MET A 7 28.20 25.58 -2.68
C MET A 7 28.32 24.24 -1.94
N SER A 8 29.54 23.69 -1.81
CA SER A 8 29.74 22.41 -1.11
C SER A 8 29.36 22.47 0.37
N GLY A 9 29.61 23.59 1.07
CA GLY A 9 29.23 23.75 2.48
C GLY A 9 27.72 23.88 2.71
N VAL A 10 26.98 24.38 1.72
CA VAL A 10 25.51 24.46 1.77
C VAL A 10 24.89 23.09 1.52
N GLU A 11 25.43 22.33 0.55
CA GLU A 11 25.00 20.95 0.27
C GLU A 11 25.27 20.02 1.46
N ASP A 12 26.44 20.09 2.07
CA ASP A 12 26.79 19.30 3.27
C ASP A 12 25.90 19.67 4.47
N GLY A 13 25.57 20.95 4.64
CA GLY A 13 24.65 21.43 5.67
C GLY A 13 23.23 20.91 5.48
N LEU A 14 22.71 20.97 4.25
CA LEU A 14 21.40 20.42 3.89
C LEU A 14 21.33 18.91 4.06
N LYS A 15 22.41 18.20 3.71
CA LYS A 15 22.52 16.75 3.91
C LYS A 15 22.44 16.37 5.39
N LYS A 16 23.23 17.01 6.25
CA LYS A 16 23.19 16.78 7.71
C LYS A 16 21.84 17.10 8.32
N MET A 17 21.22 18.21 7.92
CA MET A 17 19.88 18.58 8.40
C MET A 17 18.84 17.53 7.98
N ARG A 18 18.93 17.02 6.75
CA ARG A 18 18.05 15.95 6.25
C ARG A 18 18.25 14.63 7.01
N GLU A 19 19.49 14.25 7.30
CA GLU A 19 19.83 13.07 8.10
C GLU A 19 19.28 13.19 9.54
N GLN A 20 19.43 14.35 10.17
CA GLN A 20 18.87 14.62 11.50
C GLN A 20 17.34 14.53 11.52
N MET A 21 16.67 15.09 10.51
CA MET A 21 15.20 14.98 10.41
C MET A 21 14.74 13.55 10.14
N VAL A 22 15.49 12.74 9.37
CA VAL A 22 15.19 11.31 9.17
C VAL A 22 15.31 10.57 10.49
N ALA A 23 16.41 10.76 11.23
CA ALA A 23 16.61 10.13 12.53
C ALA A 23 15.54 10.57 13.56
N GLU A 24 15.05 11.81 13.47
CA GLU A 24 13.93 12.28 14.29
C GLU A 24 12.61 11.58 13.93
N VAL A 25 12.33 11.39 12.64
CA VAL A 25 11.17 10.60 12.18
C VAL A 25 11.28 9.17 12.68
N GLU A 26 12.42 8.51 12.42
CA GLU A 26 12.66 7.15 12.89
C GLU A 26 12.42 7.09 14.40
N ARG A 27 13.11 7.90 15.20
CA ARG A 27 12.89 7.92 16.66
C ARG A 27 11.45 8.20 17.09
N ARG A 28 10.70 9.06 16.38
CA ARG A 28 9.32 9.41 16.72
C ARG A 28 8.31 8.32 16.34
N PHE A 29 8.67 7.46 15.38
CA PHE A 29 7.78 6.46 14.79
C PHE A 29 8.38 5.03 14.81
N GLU A 30 9.46 4.83 15.54
CA GLU A 30 10.06 3.52 15.84
C GLU A 30 9.22 2.88 16.94
N ASP A 31 8.05 2.39 16.55
CA ASP A 31 7.21 1.59 17.41
C ASP A 31 7.59 0.12 17.26
N ASP A 32 7.55 -0.61 18.37
CA ASP A 32 7.54 -2.08 18.30
C ASP A 32 6.25 -2.52 17.60
N MET A 33 6.36 -3.43 16.64
CA MET A 33 5.20 -3.99 15.97
C MET A 33 5.15 -5.50 16.14
N GLU A 34 3.93 -6.02 16.09
CA GLU A 34 3.73 -7.46 16.01
C GLU A 34 4.12 -7.96 14.62
N TYR A 35 4.83 -9.09 14.58
CA TYR A 35 5.16 -9.76 13.34
C TYR A 35 4.67 -11.20 13.32
N PHE A 36 4.55 -11.71 12.10
CA PHE A 36 3.83 -12.93 11.78
C PHE A 36 4.62 -13.79 10.80
N ASP A 37 4.24 -15.05 10.70
CA ASP A 37 4.61 -15.88 9.56
C ASP A 37 3.76 -15.50 8.33
N ALA A 38 4.02 -16.19 7.22
CA ALA A 38 3.24 -16.02 6.01
C ALA A 38 1.77 -16.34 6.25
N ASP A 39 1.40 -17.33 7.06
CA ASP A 39 0.02 -17.73 7.30
C ASP A 39 -0.79 -16.73 8.14
N GLY A 40 -0.11 -15.81 8.82
CA GLY A 40 -0.72 -14.85 9.75
C GLY A 40 -0.68 -15.31 11.20
N THR A 41 0.10 -16.36 11.50
CA THR A 41 0.38 -16.79 12.87
C THR A 41 1.33 -15.79 13.52
N TYR A 42 0.98 -15.36 14.72
CA TYR A 42 1.81 -14.43 15.49
C TYR A 42 3.13 -15.08 15.93
N LEU A 43 4.25 -14.38 15.71
CA LEU A 43 5.60 -14.85 16.06
C LEU A 43 6.27 -14.03 17.16
N GLY A 44 5.87 -12.77 17.37
CA GLY A 44 6.45 -11.92 18.40
C GLY A 44 6.35 -10.43 18.09
N LYS A 45 7.23 -9.64 18.73
CA LYS A 45 7.40 -8.22 18.47
C LYS A 45 8.83 -7.90 18.06
N LYS A 46 8.99 -6.92 17.17
CA LYS A 46 10.29 -6.37 16.73
C LYS A 46 10.11 -4.88 16.44
N SER A 47 11.22 -4.16 16.41
CA SER A 47 11.21 -2.76 15.97
C SER A 47 10.74 -2.66 14.52
N ARG A 48 10.15 -1.51 14.15
CA ARG A 48 9.72 -1.24 12.78
C ARG A 48 10.85 -1.42 11.77
N SER A 49 12.03 -0.88 12.08
CA SER A 49 13.23 -1.02 11.24
C SER A 49 13.62 -2.48 11.00
N ASP A 50 13.64 -3.32 12.04
CA ASP A 50 13.95 -4.73 11.92
C ASP A 50 12.90 -5.51 11.12
N ILE A 51 11.64 -5.10 11.22
CA ILE A 51 10.55 -5.71 10.44
C ILE A 51 10.77 -5.48 8.95
N HIS A 52 11.04 -4.24 8.54
CA HIS A 52 11.27 -3.92 7.13
C HIS A 52 12.60 -4.47 6.60
N LYS A 53 13.65 -4.44 7.41
CA LYS A 53 14.97 -4.94 7.02
C LYS A 53 14.95 -6.44 6.74
N ASN A 54 14.25 -7.22 7.56
CA ASN A 54 14.20 -8.67 7.43
C ASN A 54 12.96 -9.16 6.66
N GLY A 55 12.08 -8.25 6.22
CA GLY A 55 10.83 -8.60 5.53
C GLY A 55 9.89 -9.46 6.37
N ASN A 56 9.77 -9.19 7.67
CA ASN A 56 8.77 -9.89 8.49
C ASN A 56 7.36 -9.42 8.10
N TRP A 57 6.40 -10.35 8.09
CA TRP A 57 5.00 -9.99 7.88
C TRP A 57 4.46 -9.20 9.06
N HIS A 58 3.74 -8.12 8.81
CA HIS A 58 3.10 -7.30 9.84
C HIS A 58 1.74 -6.79 9.36
N MET A 59 0.94 -6.22 10.27
CA MET A 59 -0.40 -5.72 9.96
C MET A 59 -0.34 -4.23 9.61
N ALA A 60 -1.09 -3.81 8.60
CA ALA A 60 -1.21 -2.42 8.19
C ALA A 60 -2.65 -2.07 7.81
N VAL A 61 -3.00 -0.80 7.92
CA VAL A 61 -4.30 -0.28 7.50
C VAL A 61 -4.14 1.00 6.69
N GLN A 62 -4.94 1.11 5.63
CA GLN A 62 -4.93 2.20 4.66
C GLN A 62 -6.33 2.81 4.58
N THR A 63 -6.43 4.13 4.46
CA THR A 63 -7.70 4.84 4.27
C THR A 63 -7.68 5.65 2.97
N PHE A 64 -8.81 5.58 2.26
CA PHE A 64 -9.23 6.62 1.32
C PHE A 64 -10.25 7.53 2.03
N ILE A 65 -9.87 8.77 2.32
CA ILE A 65 -10.82 9.82 2.68
C ILE A 65 -11.47 10.30 1.40
N VAL A 66 -12.79 10.21 1.34
CA VAL A 66 -13.57 10.46 0.14
C VAL A 66 -14.48 11.67 0.34
N ARG A 67 -14.75 12.37 -0.76
CA ARG A 67 -15.79 13.38 -0.82
C ARG A 67 -16.46 13.40 -2.18
N LYS A 68 -17.62 14.04 -2.25
CA LYS A 68 -18.29 14.34 -3.51
C LYS A 68 -17.78 15.66 -4.07
N GLY A 69 -17.16 15.62 -5.24
CA GLY A 69 -16.71 16.81 -5.95
C GLY A 69 -17.87 17.69 -6.42
N ALA A 70 -17.56 18.91 -6.86
CA ALA A 70 -18.58 19.90 -7.26
C ALA A 70 -19.46 19.44 -8.44
N ARG A 71 -18.98 18.54 -9.30
CA ARG A 71 -19.75 17.98 -10.43
C ARG A 71 -20.38 16.62 -10.08
N GLY A 72 -20.33 16.22 -8.81
CA GLY A 72 -20.87 14.96 -8.31
C GLY A 72 -19.95 13.76 -8.49
N GLN A 73 -18.71 13.95 -8.93
CA GLN A 73 -17.72 12.89 -9.08
C GLN A 73 -17.08 12.49 -7.75
N LEU A 74 -16.50 11.28 -7.68
CA LEU A 74 -15.75 10.81 -6.52
C LEU A 74 -14.38 11.48 -6.47
N GLN A 75 -14.09 12.17 -5.36
CA GLN A 75 -12.76 12.69 -5.05
C GLN A 75 -12.18 11.96 -3.85
N VAL A 76 -10.86 11.80 -3.84
CA VAL A 76 -10.09 11.26 -2.72
C VAL A 76 -8.99 12.20 -2.30
N LEU A 77 -8.70 12.24 -1.00
CA LEU A 77 -7.55 12.96 -0.47
C LEU A 77 -6.30 12.11 -0.73
N SER A 78 -5.26 12.69 -1.30
CA SER A 78 -3.95 12.07 -1.46
C SER A 78 -2.91 12.88 -0.72
N GLN A 79 -2.00 12.21 0.00
CA GLN A 79 -0.90 12.86 0.71
C GLN A 79 0.41 12.69 -0.07
N HIS A 80 1.23 13.75 -0.08
CA HIS A 80 2.60 13.70 -0.57
C HIS A 80 3.55 13.51 0.61
N ARG A 81 4.23 12.36 0.65
CA ARG A 81 5.13 12.01 1.75
C ARG A 81 6.41 12.85 1.68
N ARG A 82 6.84 13.42 2.80
CA ARG A 82 8.04 14.25 2.91
C ARG A 82 9.25 13.47 3.43
N ILE A 83 9.17 12.96 4.66
CA ILE A 83 10.22 12.20 5.32
C ILE A 83 9.59 10.96 5.95
N VAL A 84 9.97 9.81 5.41
CA VAL A 84 9.56 8.46 5.82
C VAL A 84 10.71 7.51 5.51
N ASP A 85 10.73 6.36 6.18
CA ASP A 85 11.69 5.27 5.99
C ASP A 85 11.57 4.64 4.59
N ILE A 86 10.35 4.49 4.09
CA ILE A 86 10.04 3.87 2.79
C ILE A 86 9.19 4.81 1.92
N ALA A 87 9.52 4.89 0.63
CA ALA A 87 8.77 5.63 -0.40
C ALA A 87 8.67 7.15 -0.13
N LYS A 88 9.82 7.77 0.17
CA LYS A 88 9.97 9.21 0.38
C LYS A 88 9.64 10.01 -0.89
N SER A 89 9.04 11.19 -0.73
CA SER A 89 8.74 12.11 -1.85
C SER A 89 7.81 11.52 -2.92
N LYS A 90 6.90 10.62 -2.50
CA LYS A 90 5.87 10.03 -3.36
C LYS A 90 4.46 10.36 -2.84
N TRP A 91 3.49 10.38 -3.75
CA TRP A 91 2.07 10.46 -3.45
C TRP A 91 1.52 9.11 -3.01
N ASP A 92 0.60 9.15 -2.06
CA ASP A 92 0.03 7.97 -1.42
C ASP A 92 -1.47 8.15 -1.15
N HIS A 93 -2.06 7.15 -0.48
CA HIS A 93 -3.37 7.21 0.17
C HIS A 93 -3.59 8.48 0.98
N SER A 94 -4.81 8.68 1.47
CA SER A 94 -5.05 9.74 2.44
C SER A 94 -4.25 9.51 3.72
N THR A 95 -4.24 8.26 4.19
CA THR A 95 -3.44 7.80 5.34
C THR A 95 -3.13 6.32 5.18
N ALA A 96 -1.92 5.90 5.53
CA ALA A 96 -1.51 4.51 5.55
C ALA A 96 -0.57 4.29 6.73
N VAL A 97 -1.01 3.48 7.69
CA VAL A 97 -0.28 3.25 8.94
C VAL A 97 -0.13 1.76 9.22
N GLN A 98 0.92 1.44 9.96
CA GLN A 98 1.12 0.11 10.51
C GLN A 98 0.36 0.00 11.82
N MET A 99 -0.11 -1.20 12.10
CA MET A 99 -0.80 -1.53 13.33
C MET A 99 0.22 -1.69 14.46
N THR A 100 0.05 -0.96 15.56
CA THR A 100 0.85 -1.18 16.76
C THR A 100 0.19 -2.23 17.65
N PRO A 101 0.91 -2.82 18.62
CA PRO A 101 0.33 -3.75 19.58
C PRO A 101 -0.88 -3.17 20.34
N GLU A 102 -0.87 -1.86 20.60
CA GLU A 102 -1.95 -1.16 21.30
C GLU A 102 -3.23 -1.06 20.46
N ASP A 103 -3.14 -1.14 19.13
CA ASP A 103 -4.30 -1.15 18.25
C ASP A 103 -5.13 -2.44 18.39
N ALA A 104 -4.67 -3.43 19.18
CA ALA A 104 -5.35 -4.70 19.45
C ALA A 104 -5.78 -5.46 18.19
N ARG A 105 -5.09 -5.22 17.06
CA ARG A 105 -5.45 -5.71 15.72
C ARG A 105 -6.85 -5.28 15.25
N ASP A 106 -7.37 -4.18 15.80
CA ASP A 106 -8.56 -3.51 15.31
C ASP A 106 -8.16 -2.47 14.25
N PRO A 107 -8.33 -2.76 12.95
CA PRO A 107 -7.90 -1.84 11.88
C PRO A 107 -8.61 -0.49 11.95
N LEU A 108 -9.82 -0.41 12.52
CA LEU A 108 -10.52 0.85 12.67
C LEU A 108 -9.87 1.72 13.76
N LYS A 109 -9.38 1.10 14.84
CA LYS A 109 -8.61 1.81 15.86
C LYS A 109 -7.28 2.31 15.31
N GLY A 110 -6.54 1.45 14.61
CA GLY A 110 -5.26 1.82 14.01
C GLY A 110 -5.38 2.96 13.01
N ILE A 111 -6.40 2.94 12.15
CA ILE A 111 -6.57 4.02 11.18
C ILE A 111 -7.05 5.33 11.81
N ARG A 112 -7.85 5.31 12.88
CA ARG A 112 -8.21 6.51 13.64
C ARG A 112 -6.99 7.19 14.25
N ARG A 113 -6.10 6.40 14.87
CA ARG A 113 -4.80 6.88 15.35
C ARG A 113 -3.98 7.49 14.21
N GLY A 114 -3.92 6.82 13.06
CA GLY A 114 -3.23 7.35 11.88
C GLY A 114 -3.80 8.68 11.39
N LEU A 115 -5.12 8.80 11.31
CA LEU A 115 -5.82 10.02 10.91
C LEU A 115 -5.54 11.18 11.87
N GLU A 116 -5.54 10.91 13.18
CA GLU A 116 -5.23 11.91 14.20
C GLU A 116 -3.76 12.34 14.13
N VAL A 117 -2.82 11.39 14.09
CA VAL A 117 -1.37 11.67 14.15
C VAL A 117 -0.86 12.28 12.85
N GLU A 118 -1.31 11.80 11.69
CA GLU A 118 -0.77 12.23 10.40
C GLU A 118 -1.55 13.41 9.81
N LEU A 119 -2.87 13.51 10.04
CA LEU A 119 -3.71 14.53 9.41
C LEU A 119 -4.42 15.46 10.40
N GLY A 120 -4.27 15.25 11.70
CA GLY A 120 -4.97 16.04 12.73
C GLY A 120 -6.49 15.84 12.70
N ILE A 121 -6.97 14.70 12.21
CA ILE A 121 -8.40 14.39 12.08
C ILE A 121 -8.82 13.54 13.29
N GLY A 122 -9.51 14.15 14.24
CA GLY A 122 -10.09 13.46 15.39
C GLY A 122 -11.38 12.71 15.06
N ASP A 123 -11.76 11.79 15.95
CA ASP A 123 -12.96 10.97 15.83
C ASP A 123 -14.25 11.80 15.69
N GLU A 124 -14.29 12.99 16.30
CA GLU A 124 -15.40 13.92 16.22
C GLU A 124 -15.64 14.45 14.80
N ASN A 125 -14.63 14.47 13.94
CA ASN A 125 -14.75 14.92 12.55
C ASN A 125 -15.02 13.76 11.56
N ILE A 126 -14.92 12.51 11.99
CA ILE A 126 -15.22 11.35 11.15
C ILE A 126 -16.74 11.17 11.10
N LYS A 127 -17.34 11.35 9.92
CA LYS A 127 -18.77 11.10 9.69
C LYS A 127 -19.03 9.62 9.50
N GLN A 128 -18.23 8.98 8.66
CA GLN A 128 -18.28 7.54 8.41
C GLN A 128 -16.86 7.00 8.27
N LEU A 129 -16.62 5.80 8.79
CA LEU A 129 -15.40 5.02 8.58
C LEU A 129 -15.81 3.55 8.50
N ARG A 130 -15.39 2.89 7.42
CA ARG A 130 -15.77 1.50 7.12
C ARG A 130 -14.59 0.76 6.51
N LEU A 131 -14.48 -0.52 6.84
CA LEU A 131 -13.66 -1.46 6.07
C LEU A 131 -14.31 -1.66 4.69
N VAL A 132 -13.49 -1.71 3.65
CA VAL A 132 -13.95 -2.05 2.29
C VAL A 132 -14.37 -3.51 2.22
N SER A 133 -13.75 -4.37 3.01
CA SER A 133 -14.25 -5.72 3.27
C SER A 133 -13.67 -6.29 4.55
N ASP A 134 -14.55 -6.89 5.33
CA ASP A 134 -14.24 -7.60 6.57
C ASP A 134 -13.66 -9.01 6.28
N SER A 135 -13.66 -9.42 5.00
CA SER A 135 -13.41 -10.79 4.57
C SER A 135 -12.35 -10.94 3.46
N ILE A 136 -11.80 -9.83 2.95
CA ILE A 136 -10.71 -9.94 1.97
C ILE A 136 -9.41 -10.14 2.74
N THR A 137 -8.78 -11.30 2.54
CA THR A 137 -7.39 -11.50 2.94
C THR A 137 -6.51 -10.73 1.95
N MET A 138 -5.98 -9.57 2.33
CA MET A 138 -5.06 -8.81 1.48
C MET A 138 -3.63 -8.99 1.96
N ARG A 139 -2.79 -9.58 1.13
CA ARG A 139 -1.38 -9.83 1.41
C ARG A 139 -0.53 -9.11 0.38
N SER A 140 0.43 -8.34 0.84
CA SER A 140 1.24 -7.52 -0.05
C SER A 140 2.71 -7.66 0.29
N SER A 141 3.54 -7.98 -0.69
CA SER A 141 4.99 -8.07 -0.55
C SER A 141 5.65 -7.12 -1.54
N ARG A 142 6.34 -6.11 -1.03
CA ARG A 142 7.03 -5.11 -1.84
C ARG A 142 8.50 -5.08 -1.48
N LYS A 143 9.34 -4.92 -2.49
CA LYS A 143 10.79 -4.75 -2.33
C LYS A 143 11.22 -3.44 -2.96
N TYR A 144 11.97 -2.61 -2.23
CA TYR A 144 12.27 -1.24 -2.67
C TYR A 144 13.64 -1.08 -3.31
N GLY A 145 14.55 -2.07 -3.20
CA GLY A 145 15.87 -2.02 -3.82
C GLY A 145 16.59 -0.70 -3.51
N ASP A 146 17.17 -0.08 -4.54
CA ASP A 146 17.89 1.20 -4.43
C ASP A 146 17.01 2.38 -3.93
N GLU A 147 15.67 2.28 -4.00
CA GLU A 147 14.79 3.35 -3.50
C GLU A 147 14.80 3.46 -1.96
N ALA A 148 15.14 2.37 -1.26
CA ALA A 148 15.18 2.32 0.20
C ALA A 148 16.04 1.14 0.70
N ASP A 149 17.35 1.13 0.41
CA ASP A 149 18.35 0.21 0.98
C ASP A 149 17.96 -1.28 1.02
N ASP A 150 17.33 -1.77 -0.06
CA ASP A 150 16.84 -3.14 -0.20
C ASP A 150 15.79 -3.58 0.86
N LEU A 151 15.09 -2.62 1.46
CA LEU A 151 14.03 -2.88 2.43
C LEU A 151 12.84 -3.61 1.81
N TYR A 152 12.22 -4.46 2.62
CA TYR A 152 10.95 -5.10 2.33
C TYR A 152 9.81 -4.40 3.04
N ASN A 153 8.64 -4.48 2.42
CA ASN A 153 7.39 -4.19 3.11
C ASN A 153 6.38 -5.32 2.84
N ARG A 154 6.25 -6.25 3.81
CA ARG A 154 5.33 -7.39 3.78
C ARG A 154 4.19 -7.18 4.75
N GLU A 155 3.00 -6.92 4.22
CA GLU A 155 1.84 -6.50 5.01
C GLU A 155 0.62 -7.40 4.78
N PHE A 156 -0.08 -7.70 5.87
CA PHE A 156 -1.51 -7.95 5.86
C PHE A 156 -2.23 -6.60 5.88
N VAL A 157 -2.92 -6.26 4.81
CA VAL A 157 -3.44 -4.89 4.60
C VAL A 157 -4.94 -4.83 4.81
N PHE A 158 -5.40 -3.92 5.65
CA PHE A 158 -6.80 -3.54 5.70
C PHE A 158 -7.02 -2.26 4.90
N VAL A 159 -8.06 -2.22 4.07
CA VAL A 159 -8.44 -0.99 3.36
C VAL A 159 -9.75 -0.47 3.91
N THR A 160 -9.77 0.82 4.18
CA THR A 160 -10.90 1.53 4.74
C THR A 160 -11.26 2.73 3.87
N VAL A 161 -12.52 3.15 3.96
CA VAL A 161 -13.03 4.38 3.35
C VAL A 161 -13.61 5.25 4.45
N ALA A 162 -13.26 6.53 4.42
CA ALA A 162 -13.70 7.51 5.40
C ALA A 162 -14.40 8.70 4.73
N GLU A 163 -15.48 9.19 5.33
CA GLU A 163 -16.12 10.46 4.99
C GLU A 163 -16.00 11.38 6.20
N LEU A 164 -15.56 12.63 5.97
CA LEU A 164 -15.45 13.64 7.03
C LEU A 164 -16.74 14.46 7.15
N LYS A 165 -16.96 15.05 8.33
CA LYS A 165 -18.01 16.05 8.54
C LYS A 165 -17.59 17.40 7.97
N ASP A 166 -16.34 17.76 8.16
CA ASP A 166 -15.70 18.99 7.66
C ASP A 166 -14.31 18.65 7.10
N ASP A 167 -14.07 18.96 5.83
CA ASP A 167 -12.81 18.72 5.13
C ASP A 167 -11.92 19.97 4.99
N THR A 168 -12.30 21.08 5.63
CA THR A 168 -11.59 22.37 5.53
C THR A 168 -10.41 22.51 6.49
N ASN A 169 -10.40 21.76 7.60
CA ASN A 169 -9.39 21.84 8.65
C ASN A 169 -8.59 20.53 8.77
N ILE A 170 -7.91 20.15 7.68
CA ILE A 170 -6.92 19.07 7.69
C ILE A 170 -5.55 19.66 8.07
N ARG A 171 -4.87 19.06 9.04
CA ARG A 171 -3.58 19.53 9.56
C ARG A 171 -2.51 18.45 9.41
N PRO A 172 -1.88 18.34 8.23
CA PRO A 172 -0.87 17.34 8.00
C PRO A 172 0.31 17.49 8.96
N ASP A 173 0.86 16.37 9.44
CA ASP A 173 2.10 16.36 10.21
C ASP A 173 3.24 16.93 9.33
N PRO A 174 3.87 18.04 9.73
CA PRO A 174 4.80 18.77 8.87
C PRO A 174 6.13 18.04 8.65
N ILE A 175 6.39 16.96 9.40
CA ILE A 175 7.58 16.13 9.28
C ILE A 175 7.33 15.03 8.24
N LYS A 176 6.21 14.31 8.36
CA LYS A 176 5.87 13.18 7.48
C LYS A 176 5.24 13.62 6.15
N ILE A 177 4.48 14.71 6.13
CA ILE A 177 3.66 15.11 4.98
C ILE A 177 4.07 16.49 4.51
N ASP A 178 4.32 16.60 3.21
CA ASP A 178 4.66 17.87 2.55
C ASP A 178 3.39 18.65 2.22
N LYS A 179 2.39 17.96 1.66
CA LYS A 179 1.13 18.54 1.23
C LYS A 179 0.08 17.44 1.03
N VAL A 180 -1.18 17.86 1.02
CA VAL A 180 -2.33 17.03 0.65
C VAL A 180 -3.07 17.67 -0.51
N ARG A 181 -3.77 16.86 -1.31
CA ARG A 181 -4.66 17.36 -2.36
C ARG A 181 -5.85 16.45 -2.54
N TRP A 182 -6.96 17.04 -2.93
CA TRP A 182 -8.11 16.31 -3.46
C TRP A 182 -7.87 16.00 -4.94
N VAL A 183 -8.08 14.75 -5.33
CA VAL A 183 -7.92 14.28 -6.71
C VAL A 183 -9.18 13.52 -7.12
N ASP A 184 -9.62 13.72 -8.36
CA ASP A 184 -10.70 12.92 -8.94
C ASP A 184 -10.25 11.46 -9.05
N TRP A 185 -11.08 10.51 -8.63
CA TRP A 185 -10.73 9.08 -8.63
C TRP A 185 -10.32 8.60 -10.03
N ASP A 186 -11.10 8.99 -11.04
CA ASP A 186 -10.90 8.59 -12.43
C ASP A 186 -9.63 9.25 -13.06
N GLU A 187 -9.07 10.29 -12.43
CA GLU A 187 -7.77 10.88 -12.78
C GLU A 187 -6.62 10.23 -11.99
N LEU A 188 -6.86 9.89 -10.72
CA LEU A 188 -5.85 9.31 -9.84
C LEU A 188 -5.40 7.93 -10.30
N VAL A 189 -6.34 7.06 -10.65
CA VAL A 189 -6.06 5.67 -11.06
C VAL A 189 -5.07 5.62 -12.23
N PRO A 190 -5.35 6.24 -13.40
CA PRO A 190 -4.41 6.19 -14.52
C PRO A 190 -3.06 6.87 -14.20
N ALA A 191 -3.06 7.95 -13.40
CA ALA A 191 -1.82 8.61 -12.99
C ALA A 191 -0.91 7.69 -12.15
N VAL A 192 -1.50 6.93 -11.22
CA VAL A 192 -0.75 5.99 -10.37
C VAL A 192 -0.21 4.80 -11.16
N LEU A 193 -1.00 4.28 -12.10
CA LEU A 193 -0.59 3.15 -12.94
C LEU A 193 0.53 3.54 -13.93
N ALA A 194 0.53 4.78 -14.40
CA ALA A 194 1.52 5.26 -15.36
C ALA A 194 2.85 5.71 -14.74
N ASP A 195 2.89 6.04 -13.43
CA ASP A 195 4.03 6.74 -12.83
C ASP A 195 4.48 6.16 -11.48
N ALA A 196 5.23 5.07 -11.52
CA ALA A 196 5.79 4.44 -10.33
C ALA A 196 6.82 5.30 -9.57
N ALA A 197 7.39 6.31 -10.23
CA ALA A 197 8.37 7.21 -9.62
C ALA A 197 7.69 8.20 -8.66
N HIS A 198 6.48 8.66 -8.99
CA HIS A 198 5.76 9.65 -8.19
C HIS A 198 4.74 9.07 -7.23
N TYR A 199 4.38 7.79 -7.34
CA TYR A 199 3.38 7.14 -6.48
C TYR A 199 3.94 5.95 -5.72
N THR A 200 3.46 5.75 -4.48
CA THR A 200 3.92 4.62 -3.66
C THR A 200 3.49 3.27 -4.25
N LYS A 201 4.29 2.23 -4.02
CA LYS A 201 3.90 0.84 -4.29
C LYS A 201 2.66 0.43 -3.51
N ASN A 202 2.46 1.00 -2.31
CA ASN A 202 1.26 0.77 -1.52
C ASN A 202 0.01 1.27 -2.25
N LEU A 203 0.03 2.48 -2.81
CA LEU A 203 -1.12 3.01 -3.55
C LEU A 203 -1.32 2.27 -4.88
N ARG A 204 -0.23 1.91 -5.57
CA ARG A 204 -0.29 1.09 -6.79
C ARG A 204 -0.95 -0.26 -6.55
N HIS A 205 -0.66 -0.94 -5.44
CA HIS A 205 -1.34 -2.21 -5.06
C HIS A 205 -2.86 -2.12 -5.20
N ASN A 206 -3.47 -1.05 -4.68
CA ASN A 206 -4.92 -0.91 -4.68
C ASN A 206 -5.52 -0.62 -6.07
N PHE A 207 -4.69 -0.28 -7.07
CA PHE A 207 -5.13 0.06 -8.43
C PHE A 207 -4.67 -0.93 -9.50
N VAL A 208 -3.56 -1.65 -9.29
CA VAL A 208 -3.16 -2.77 -10.15
C VAL A 208 -4.14 -3.93 -10.01
N ASN A 209 -4.61 -4.17 -8.78
CA ASN A 209 -5.73 -5.07 -8.56
C ASN A 209 -7.04 -4.36 -8.95
N THR A 210 -7.54 -4.58 -10.17
CA THR A 210 -8.71 -3.84 -10.66
C THR A 210 -9.98 -4.21 -9.91
N ALA A 211 -10.11 -5.46 -9.48
CA ALA A 211 -11.24 -5.92 -8.68
C ALA A 211 -11.28 -5.24 -7.29
N LEU A 212 -10.13 -5.05 -6.66
CA LEU A 212 -10.01 -4.31 -5.40
C LEU A 212 -10.31 -2.83 -5.61
N ALA A 213 -9.74 -2.21 -6.66
CA ALA A 213 -10.00 -0.82 -7.01
C ALA A 213 -11.50 -0.55 -7.19
N GLU A 214 -12.20 -1.43 -7.91
CA GLU A 214 -13.64 -1.36 -8.10
C GLU A 214 -14.41 -1.51 -6.78
N HIS A 215 -14.03 -2.44 -5.90
CA HIS A 215 -14.67 -2.58 -4.59
C HIS A 215 -14.51 -1.32 -3.75
N ILE A 216 -13.31 -0.72 -3.71
CA ILE A 216 -13.05 0.55 -3.01
C ILE A 216 -13.95 1.66 -3.59
N ARG A 217 -13.96 1.82 -4.92
CA ARG A 217 -14.76 2.83 -5.61
C ARG A 217 -16.25 2.69 -5.32
N ARG A 218 -16.80 1.47 -5.42
CA ARG A 218 -18.22 1.19 -5.13
C ARG A 218 -18.58 1.53 -3.69
N TYR A 219 -17.74 1.14 -2.73
CA TYR A 219 -17.95 1.47 -1.33
C TYR A 219 -17.93 2.99 -1.09
N ALA A 220 -16.97 3.69 -1.69
CA ALA A 220 -16.87 5.14 -1.62
C ALA A 220 -18.11 5.84 -2.23
N CYS A 221 -18.52 5.43 -3.43
CA CYS A 221 -19.72 5.95 -4.08
C CYS A 221 -20.97 5.71 -3.23
N ARG A 222 -21.12 4.53 -2.62
CA ARG A 222 -22.23 4.17 -1.74
C ARG A 222 -22.28 5.08 -0.51
N ILE A 223 -21.14 5.29 0.17
CA ILE A 223 -21.04 6.16 1.35
C ILE A 223 -21.45 7.59 1.02
N LEU A 224 -21.07 8.08 -0.17
CA LEU A 224 -21.33 9.45 -0.63
C LEU A 224 -22.68 9.63 -1.35
N GLY A 225 -23.46 8.58 -1.56
CA GLY A 225 -24.68 8.63 -2.37
C GLY A 225 -24.43 9.05 -3.83
N ILE A 226 -23.26 8.71 -4.38
CA ILE A 226 -22.94 8.89 -5.80
C ILE A 226 -23.48 7.66 -6.54
N LYS A 227 -24.24 7.88 -7.63
CA LYS A 227 -24.65 6.77 -8.49
C LYS A 227 -23.41 6.20 -9.16
N ASP A 228 -23.11 4.94 -8.86
CA ASP A 228 -22.06 4.23 -9.56
C ASP A 228 -22.58 3.82 -10.95
N GLY A 229 -22.00 4.40 -12.00
CA GLY A 229 -22.27 4.04 -13.40
C GLY A 229 -21.28 3.00 -13.96
N GLY A 230 -20.42 2.43 -13.11
CA GLY A 230 -19.50 1.36 -13.51
C GLY A 230 -20.24 0.07 -13.89
N PRO A 231 -19.55 -0.87 -14.55
CA PRO A 231 -20.12 -2.18 -14.82
C PRO A 231 -20.57 -2.86 -13.52
N GLU A 232 -21.47 -3.84 -13.59
CA GLU A 232 -21.72 -4.71 -12.43
C GLU A 232 -20.41 -5.38 -11.98
N PRO A 233 -20.19 -5.57 -10.67
CA PRO A 233 -18.95 -6.18 -10.23
C PRO A 233 -18.91 -7.62 -10.71
N GLU A 234 -17.69 -8.12 -10.83
CA GLU A 234 -17.48 -9.56 -10.79
C GLU A 234 -18.05 -10.15 -9.49
N ALA A 235 -17.93 -11.46 -9.35
CA ALA A 235 -18.20 -12.08 -8.07
C ALA A 235 -17.41 -11.38 -6.95
N ARG A 236 -17.95 -11.42 -5.73
CA ARG A 236 -17.36 -10.77 -4.55
C ARG A 236 -15.90 -11.19 -4.38
N LEU A 237 -14.98 -10.24 -4.22
CA LEU A 237 -13.57 -10.52 -3.92
C LEU A 237 -13.46 -11.08 -2.49
N ILE A 238 -12.73 -12.19 -2.32
CA ILE A 238 -12.50 -12.87 -1.04
C ILE A 238 -11.01 -12.96 -0.67
N GLY A 239 -10.11 -12.77 -1.64
CA GLY A 239 -8.68 -12.76 -1.41
C GLY A 239 -7.96 -11.86 -2.41
N SER A 240 -6.88 -11.24 -1.96
CA SER A 240 -5.99 -10.44 -2.80
C SER A 240 -4.54 -10.69 -2.39
N ALA A 241 -3.68 -10.89 -3.37
CA ALA A 241 -2.24 -10.86 -3.18
C ALA A 241 -1.59 -9.84 -4.11
N PHE A 242 -0.50 -9.24 -3.66
CA PHE A 242 0.26 -8.30 -4.46
C PHE A 242 1.75 -8.47 -4.26
N TYR A 243 2.49 -8.48 -5.36
CA TYR A 243 3.93 -8.48 -5.36
C TYR A 243 4.47 -7.33 -6.21
N SER A 244 5.38 -6.56 -5.65
CA SER A 244 6.12 -5.52 -6.38
C SER A 244 7.63 -5.70 -6.20
N PRO A 245 8.33 -6.22 -7.23
CA PRO A 245 9.79 -6.30 -7.26
C PRO A 245 10.43 -4.91 -7.40
N PRO A 246 11.75 -4.78 -7.20
CA PRO A 246 12.45 -3.49 -7.28
C PRO A 246 12.26 -2.74 -8.60
N ASN A 247 12.09 -3.44 -9.72
CA ASN A 247 11.89 -2.85 -11.05
C ASN A 247 10.46 -2.38 -11.34
N ASN A 248 9.53 -2.44 -10.37
CA ASN A 248 8.17 -1.92 -10.48
C ASN A 248 7.24 -2.65 -11.47
N GLU A 249 7.59 -3.87 -11.89
CA GLU A 249 6.68 -4.80 -12.60
C GLU A 249 5.75 -5.45 -11.58
N ASP A 250 4.64 -4.78 -11.31
CA ASP A 250 3.72 -5.19 -10.25
C ASP A 250 2.81 -6.33 -10.70
N HIS A 251 2.58 -7.28 -9.81
CA HIS A 251 1.66 -8.41 -10.01
C HIS A 251 0.61 -8.43 -8.91
N ALA A 252 -0.65 -8.63 -9.27
CA ALA A 252 -1.74 -8.81 -8.34
C ALA A 252 -2.51 -10.10 -8.64
N LEU A 253 -2.95 -10.80 -7.60
CA LEU A 253 -3.87 -11.93 -7.69
C LEU A 253 -5.18 -11.51 -7.03
N SER A 254 -6.29 -11.77 -7.72
CA SER A 254 -7.65 -11.60 -7.23
C SER A 254 -8.32 -12.95 -7.14
N VAL A 255 -8.95 -13.26 -6.00
CA VAL A 255 -9.70 -14.50 -5.77
C VAL A 255 -11.14 -14.16 -5.43
N PHE A 256 -12.07 -14.78 -6.15
CA PHE A 256 -13.49 -14.44 -6.12
C PHE A 256 -14.34 -15.52 -5.46
N ALA A 257 -15.47 -15.12 -4.88
CA ALA A 257 -16.40 -16.00 -4.17
C ALA A 257 -17.05 -17.07 -5.06
N ASP A 258 -17.05 -16.88 -6.38
CA ASP A 258 -17.53 -17.87 -7.35
C ASP A 258 -16.45 -18.90 -7.72
N GLY A 259 -15.30 -18.89 -7.04
CA GLY A 259 -14.20 -19.82 -7.24
C GLY A 259 -13.22 -19.42 -8.35
N LYS A 260 -13.44 -18.30 -9.04
CA LYS A 260 -12.48 -17.80 -10.03
C LYS A 260 -11.28 -17.14 -9.35
N ALA A 261 -10.16 -17.16 -10.06
CA ALA A 261 -9.01 -16.32 -9.74
C ALA A 261 -8.48 -15.65 -11.01
N ALA A 262 -7.95 -14.44 -10.87
CA ALA A 262 -7.33 -13.69 -11.95
C ALA A 262 -5.99 -13.13 -11.49
N VAL A 263 -5.01 -13.14 -12.37
CA VAL A 263 -3.74 -12.45 -12.17
C VAL A 263 -3.67 -11.24 -13.09
N GLU A 264 -3.17 -10.15 -12.54
CA GLU A 264 -3.03 -8.85 -13.17
C GLU A 264 -1.55 -8.45 -13.12
N HIS A 265 -1.02 -8.02 -14.26
CA HIS A 265 0.35 -7.59 -14.42
C HIS A 265 0.37 -6.14 -14.91
N LEU A 266 1.00 -5.24 -14.16
CA LEU A 266 1.24 -3.88 -14.59
C LEU A 266 2.53 -3.82 -15.42
N THR A 267 2.35 -3.73 -16.73
CA THR A 267 3.46 -3.61 -17.68
C THR A 267 4.22 -2.30 -17.51
N ALA A 268 5.46 -2.25 -18.00
CA ALA A 268 6.27 -1.03 -18.05
C ALA A 268 5.61 0.14 -18.81
N SER A 269 4.61 -0.14 -19.65
CA SER A 269 3.82 0.87 -20.37
C SER A 269 2.70 1.52 -19.55
N GLY A 270 2.52 1.11 -18.28
CA GLY A 270 1.42 1.55 -17.43
C GLY A 270 0.09 0.86 -17.73
N ARG A 271 0.09 -0.19 -18.56
CA ARG A 271 -1.11 -0.99 -18.87
C ARG A 271 -1.20 -2.20 -17.96
N ILE A 272 -2.41 -2.51 -17.50
CA ILE A 272 -2.73 -3.74 -16.80
C ILE A 272 -3.10 -4.81 -17.83
N GLU A 273 -2.36 -5.91 -17.81
CA GLU A 273 -2.71 -7.15 -18.50
C GLU A 273 -3.34 -8.10 -17.49
N ARG A 274 -4.43 -8.76 -17.88
CA ARG A 274 -5.21 -9.60 -16.98
C ARG A 274 -5.47 -10.97 -17.60
N GLU A 275 -5.28 -12.01 -16.81
CA GLU A 275 -5.53 -13.39 -17.21
C GLU A 275 -6.25 -14.16 -16.09
N TYR A 276 -7.29 -14.92 -16.46
CA TYR A 276 -8.00 -15.78 -15.52
C TYR A 276 -7.31 -17.14 -15.42
N LEU A 277 -7.14 -17.60 -14.19
CA LEU A 277 -6.58 -18.91 -13.90
C LEU A 277 -7.60 -20.00 -14.25
N LYS A 278 -7.23 -20.92 -15.15
CA LYS A 278 -8.07 -22.06 -15.57
C LYS A 278 -7.69 -23.30 -14.78
N ASP A 279 -8.68 -24.00 -14.25
CA ASP A 279 -8.54 -25.34 -13.64
C ASP A 279 -7.47 -25.43 -12.53
N GLU A 280 -7.25 -24.34 -11.77
CA GLU A 280 -6.27 -24.34 -10.69
C GLU A 280 -6.79 -25.00 -9.42
N LYS A 281 -5.90 -25.72 -8.74
CA LYS A 281 -6.19 -26.31 -7.43
C LYS A 281 -6.25 -25.23 -6.37
N HIS A 282 -7.16 -25.39 -5.41
CA HIS A 282 -7.31 -24.49 -4.27
C HIS A 282 -5.97 -24.23 -3.56
N ASP A 283 -5.19 -25.29 -3.30
CA ASP A 283 -3.88 -25.19 -2.64
C ASP A 283 -2.88 -24.28 -3.37
N VAL A 284 -2.94 -24.20 -4.71
CA VAL A 284 -2.07 -23.31 -5.49
C VAL A 284 -2.46 -21.86 -5.24
N ILE A 285 -3.75 -21.56 -5.33
CA ILE A 285 -4.28 -20.22 -5.09
C ILE A 285 -3.97 -19.78 -3.65
N ASP A 286 -4.18 -20.67 -2.68
CA ASP A 286 -3.89 -20.39 -1.27
C ASP A 286 -2.41 -20.16 -1.03
N GLY A 287 -1.53 -20.94 -1.65
CA GLY A 287 -0.08 -20.72 -1.59
C GLY A 287 0.34 -19.37 -2.17
N LEU A 288 -0.26 -18.94 -3.29
CA LEU A 288 -0.01 -17.63 -3.89
C LEU A 288 -0.56 -16.48 -3.05
N LEU A 289 -1.72 -16.67 -2.42
CA LEU A 289 -2.23 -15.74 -1.42
C LEU A 289 -1.24 -15.63 -0.27
N GLN A 290 -0.76 -16.77 0.25
CA GLN A 290 0.11 -16.81 1.42
C GLN A 290 1.48 -16.20 1.20
N GLN A 291 2.04 -16.44 0.01
CA GLN A 291 3.36 -15.97 -0.37
C GLN A 291 3.25 -15.26 -1.72
N PRO A 292 2.83 -13.97 -1.74
CA PRO A 292 2.65 -13.21 -2.97
C PRO A 292 3.93 -13.12 -3.81
N ASN A 293 5.10 -13.21 -3.19
CA ASN A 293 6.35 -13.29 -3.92
C ASN A 293 6.43 -14.52 -4.83
N LEU A 294 5.69 -15.60 -4.61
CA LEU A 294 5.68 -16.71 -5.56
C LEU A 294 4.93 -16.41 -6.87
N LEU A 295 4.18 -15.29 -6.95
CA LEU A 295 3.41 -14.92 -8.14
C LEU A 295 4.24 -14.85 -9.44
N PRO A 296 5.37 -14.12 -9.53
CA PRO A 296 6.13 -14.05 -10.77
C PRO A 296 6.66 -15.40 -11.21
N ARG A 297 7.05 -16.26 -10.26
CA ARG A 297 7.51 -17.62 -10.56
C ARG A 297 6.38 -18.46 -11.14
N TYR A 298 5.22 -18.45 -10.50
CA TYR A 298 4.04 -19.16 -10.97
C TYR A 298 3.65 -18.70 -12.38
N LEU A 299 3.63 -17.39 -12.61
CA LEU A 299 3.31 -16.81 -13.90
C LEU A 299 4.32 -17.23 -14.98
N TYR A 300 5.63 -17.16 -14.69
CA TYR A 300 6.69 -17.63 -15.57
C TYR A 300 6.53 -19.12 -15.92
N ASP A 301 6.32 -19.97 -14.92
CA ASP A 301 6.16 -21.42 -15.10
C ASP A 301 4.92 -21.77 -15.94
N LYS A 302 3.87 -20.94 -15.89
CA LYS A 302 2.67 -21.06 -16.72
C LYS A 302 2.79 -20.40 -18.10
N GLY A 303 3.90 -19.71 -18.38
CA GLY A 303 4.06 -18.90 -19.59
C GLY A 303 3.08 -17.71 -19.65
N MET A 304 2.59 -17.28 -18.49
CA MET A 304 1.68 -16.14 -18.34
C MET A 304 2.51 -14.87 -18.21
N PHE A 305 2.32 -13.96 -19.16
CA PHE A 305 3.07 -12.71 -19.30
C PHE A 305 4.58 -12.95 -19.53
N GLY A 306 5.21 -12.14 -20.38
CA GLY A 306 6.64 -12.30 -20.71
C GLY A 306 7.57 -11.86 -19.58
N ILE A 307 7.50 -12.52 -18.43
CA ILE A 307 8.19 -12.16 -17.18
C ILE A 307 9.69 -12.42 -17.29
N ASP A 308 10.51 -11.44 -16.91
CA ASP A 308 11.97 -11.59 -16.86
C ASP A 308 12.34 -12.66 -15.79
N PRO A 309 13.08 -13.72 -16.16
CA PRO A 309 13.56 -14.72 -15.20
C PRO A 309 14.29 -14.15 -13.98
N LYS A 310 14.86 -12.95 -14.08
CA LYS A 310 15.52 -12.26 -12.95
C LYS A 310 14.55 -11.74 -11.89
N MET A 311 13.27 -11.59 -12.23
CA MET A 311 12.24 -11.20 -11.27
C MET A 311 11.71 -12.37 -10.45
N ILE A 312 12.03 -13.61 -10.85
CA ILE A 312 11.62 -14.81 -10.14
C ILE A 312 12.28 -14.75 -8.76
N PRO A 313 11.52 -14.50 -7.68
CA PRO A 313 12.14 -14.45 -6.38
C PRO A 313 12.58 -15.86 -6.01
N ALA A 314 13.74 -15.93 -5.36
CA ALA A 314 14.15 -17.17 -4.71
C ALA A 314 13.06 -17.56 -3.70
N PRO A 315 12.79 -18.86 -3.51
CA PRO A 315 12.04 -19.30 -2.34
C PRO A 315 12.73 -18.70 -1.12
N ASP A 316 11.99 -17.95 -0.31
CA ASP A 316 12.55 -17.43 0.94
C ASP A 316 12.90 -18.65 1.79
N ASN A 317 14.18 -18.99 1.87
CA ASN A 317 14.65 -19.98 2.82
C ASN A 317 14.45 -19.39 4.21
N THR A 318 13.27 -19.61 4.79
CA THR A 318 13.05 -19.49 6.23
C THR A 318 13.73 -20.68 6.91
N SER A 319 15.05 -20.79 6.79
CA SER A 319 15.80 -21.41 7.87
C SER A 319 15.82 -20.38 8.99
N ASP A 320 14.76 -20.37 9.78
CA ASP A 320 14.70 -19.70 11.07
C ASP A 320 16.00 -20.01 11.81
N GLY A 321 16.68 -18.96 12.28
CA GLY A 321 17.91 -19.04 13.05
C GLY A 321 17.72 -19.74 14.40
N ARG A 322 17.43 -21.04 14.39
CA ARG A 322 17.70 -21.95 15.50
C ARG A 322 19.10 -22.51 15.30
N ASN A 323 20.09 -21.75 15.75
CA ASN A 323 21.35 -22.27 16.28
C ASN A 323 21.50 -21.71 17.69
#